data_AF-A0A166J0G5-F1
#
_entry.id   AF-A0A166J0G5-F1
#
_cell.length_a   1.000
_cell.length_b   1.000
_cell.length_c   1.000
_cell.angle_alpha   90.00
_cell.angle_beta   90.00
_cell.angle_gamma   90.00
#
_symmetry.space_group_name_H-M   'P 1'
#
loop_
_entity.id
_entity.type
_entity.pdbx_description
1 polymer ?
#
loop_
_entity_poly.entity_id
_entity_poly.type
_entity_poly.pdbx_seq_one_letter_code
_entity_poly.pdbx_strand_id
1 'polypeptide(L)'
;MSKPDPGGSSTYRLPSYSADHLDNHDSPHDHTPAPDYSLSFEDAWRNWQEAENAADVLPDLTAAYELQKKDVTQAKQDLQMLHEASAKSFAQLHPSTRDRLFKLVKSNQQTSKENQKEAFNQAHAKEASKLHEVEGLEKALVEAEANVNAMKKLAAINHQAFDNLRFVFSERAATAAHESLLLGEAEEELLQANRRVEASQVAVKNMARAKITVQHAQHYFDSAIKTCDAVQGTPLGRALVMGMDNGWSEMARNQNYKGDII
;
A
#
# COMPACT_ATOMS: atom_id res chain seq x y z
N MET A 1 25.23 -21.42 -49.59
CA MET A 1 24.82 -20.51 -48.50
C MET A 1 23.38 -20.88 -48.20
N SER A 2 22.96 -21.37 -47.03
CA SER A 2 23.37 -21.02 -45.67
C SER A 2 23.25 -22.24 -44.73
N LYS A 3 24.05 -22.24 -43.66
CA LYS A 3 24.01 -23.23 -42.56
C LYS A 3 22.78 -22.98 -41.67
N PRO A 4 22.26 -24.00 -40.96
CA PRO A 4 21.34 -23.79 -39.86
C PRO A 4 22.12 -23.41 -38.58
N ASP A 5 21.64 -22.37 -37.89
CA ASP A 5 22.16 -21.94 -36.59
C ASP A 5 21.85 -22.98 -35.49
N PRO A 6 22.84 -23.41 -34.68
CA PRO A 6 22.60 -24.13 -33.44
C PRO A 6 22.74 -23.14 -32.29
N GLY A 7 21.63 -22.59 -31.81
CA GLY A 7 21.72 -21.51 -30.82
C GLY A 7 20.40 -21.06 -30.23
N GLY A 8 19.49 -21.99 -29.94
CA GLY A 8 18.31 -21.70 -29.12
C GLY A 8 18.67 -21.62 -27.65
N SER A 9 19.50 -20.64 -27.26
CA SER A 9 19.70 -20.30 -25.84
C SER A 9 18.40 -19.66 -25.35
N SER A 10 17.64 -20.43 -24.57
CA SER A 10 16.43 -19.98 -23.89
C SER A 10 16.82 -18.98 -22.80
N THR A 11 16.95 -17.71 -23.16
CA THR A 11 17.19 -16.61 -22.22
C THR A 11 15.91 -16.26 -21.47
N TYR A 12 15.50 -17.10 -20.53
CA TYR A 12 14.65 -16.66 -19.43
C TYR A 12 15.55 -15.96 -18.41
N ARG A 13 15.80 -14.67 -18.62
CA ARG A 13 16.38 -13.81 -17.58
C ARG A 13 15.31 -13.57 -16.54
N LEU A 14 15.43 -14.24 -15.40
CA LEU A 14 14.62 -13.94 -14.22
C LEU A 14 15.04 -12.57 -13.64
N PRO A 15 14.09 -11.77 -13.13
CA PRO A 15 14.42 -10.52 -12.45
C PRO A 15 15.32 -10.79 -11.24
N SER A 16 16.44 -10.09 -11.15
CA SER A 16 17.28 -10.07 -9.94
C SER A 16 16.60 -9.22 -8.88
N TYR A 17 16.19 -9.82 -7.77
CA TYR A 17 15.59 -9.09 -6.64
C TYR A 17 16.64 -8.89 -5.53
N SER A 18 16.89 -7.63 -5.17
CA SER A 18 17.78 -7.27 -4.07
C SER A 18 17.02 -7.38 -2.74
N ALA A 19 17.48 -8.29 -1.88
CA ALA A 19 16.87 -8.58 -0.58
C ALA A 19 17.42 -7.65 0.53
N ASP A 20 17.35 -6.33 0.34
CA ASP A 20 17.94 -5.37 1.28
C ASP A 20 17.08 -5.08 2.55
N HIS A 21 16.02 -5.85 2.81
CA HIS A 21 15.08 -5.57 3.93
C HIS A 21 14.68 -6.76 4.81
N LEU A 22 15.42 -7.87 4.84
CA LEU A 22 15.10 -9.00 5.73
C LEU A 22 16.09 -9.09 6.90
N ASP A 23 15.76 -8.40 8.00
CA ASP A 23 16.39 -8.64 9.29
C ASP A 23 16.02 -10.06 9.80
N ASN A 24 17.05 -10.81 10.16
CA ASN A 24 16.95 -12.15 10.72
C ASN A 24 16.34 -12.11 12.13
N HIS A 25 15.21 -12.80 12.33
CA HIS A 25 14.84 -13.27 13.66
C HIS A 25 14.50 -14.76 13.63
N ASP A 26 15.51 -15.57 13.95
CA ASP A 26 15.33 -16.96 14.39
C ASP A 26 14.73 -16.93 15.81
N SER A 27 13.47 -17.36 15.95
CA SER A 27 12.90 -17.72 17.26
C SER A 27 11.81 -18.78 17.09
N PRO A 28 11.84 -19.90 17.85
CA PRO A 28 11.00 -21.08 17.61
C PRO A 28 9.63 -21.02 18.32
N HIS A 29 9.08 -19.83 18.57
CA HIS A 29 7.77 -19.69 19.20
C HIS A 29 6.68 -19.42 18.17
N ASP A 30 5.62 -20.23 18.29
CA ASP A 30 4.33 -20.18 17.60
C ASP A 30 3.55 -18.89 17.94
N HIS A 31 4.19 -17.76 17.70
CA HIS A 31 3.62 -16.43 17.76
C HIS A 31 3.57 -15.97 16.32
N THR A 32 2.37 -15.96 15.73
CA THR A 32 2.10 -15.06 14.61
C THR A 32 2.66 -13.69 15.00
N PRO A 33 3.70 -13.19 14.31
CA PRO A 33 4.32 -11.92 14.66
C PRO A 33 3.25 -10.84 14.65
N ALA A 34 3.26 -9.98 15.68
CA ALA A 34 2.29 -8.91 15.78
C ALA A 34 2.32 -8.05 14.50
N PRO A 35 1.17 -7.52 14.06
CA PRO A 35 1.13 -6.65 12.90
C PRO A 35 2.10 -5.48 13.04
N ASP A 36 2.76 -5.11 11.95
CA ASP A 36 3.58 -3.90 11.95
C ASP A 36 2.67 -2.68 11.77
N TYR A 37 2.40 -2.03 12.90
CA TYR A 37 1.52 -0.88 13.03
C TYR A 37 2.10 0.42 12.46
N SER A 38 3.33 0.41 11.94
CA SER A 38 3.99 1.60 11.38
C SER A 38 3.88 1.73 9.85
N LEU A 39 3.35 0.70 9.18
CA LEU A 39 3.29 0.64 7.72
C LEU A 39 2.25 1.58 7.13
N SER A 40 2.61 2.23 6.01
CA SER A 40 1.64 2.92 5.16
C SER A 40 0.74 1.90 4.45
N PHE A 41 -0.45 2.33 4.00
CA PHE A 41 -1.35 1.47 3.20
C PHE A 41 -0.68 0.97 1.92
N GLU A 42 0.08 1.84 1.25
CA GLU A 42 0.76 1.54 -0.01
C GLU A 42 1.87 0.49 0.19
N ASP A 43 2.62 0.59 1.28
CA ASP A 43 3.64 -0.39 1.63
C ASP A 43 3.04 -1.72 2.08
N ALA A 44 1.97 -1.69 2.89
CA ALA A 44 1.27 -2.90 3.32
C ALA A 44 0.65 -3.65 2.12
N TRP A 45 0.06 -2.92 1.18
CA TRP A 45 -0.48 -3.47 -0.07
C TRP A 45 0.61 -4.11 -0.93
N ARG A 46 1.72 -3.38 -1.16
CA ARG A 46 2.85 -3.88 -1.94
C ARG A 46 3.45 -5.15 -1.32
N ASN A 47 3.69 -5.15 -0.01
CA ASN A 47 4.26 -6.28 0.71
C ASN A 47 3.36 -7.52 0.63
N TRP A 48 2.04 -7.35 0.78
CA TRP A 48 1.08 -8.44 0.62
C TRP A 48 1.07 -8.97 -0.82
N GLN A 49 1.03 -8.08 -1.82
CA GLN A 49 1.02 -8.47 -3.22
C GLN A 49 2.30 -9.22 -3.64
N GLU A 50 3.46 -8.80 -3.14
CA GLU A 50 4.73 -9.50 -3.39
C GLU A 50 4.75 -10.89 -2.74
N ALA A 51 4.26 -11.00 -1.50
CA ALA A 51 4.17 -12.27 -0.78
C ALA A 51 3.14 -13.24 -1.40
N GLU A 52 2.01 -12.72 -1.88
CA GLU A 52 0.98 -13.50 -2.59
C GLU A 52 1.50 -13.99 -3.94
N ASN A 53 2.11 -13.13 -4.75
CA ASN A 53 2.74 -13.54 -6.01
C ASN A 53 3.84 -14.60 -5.77
N ALA A 54 4.63 -14.46 -4.71
CA ALA A 54 5.62 -15.46 -4.34
C ALA A 54 4.98 -16.79 -3.96
N ALA A 55 3.88 -16.77 -3.19
CA ALA A 55 3.13 -17.96 -2.82
C ALA A 55 2.49 -18.67 -4.02
N ASP A 56 2.00 -17.90 -5.00
CA ASP A 56 1.39 -18.43 -6.22
C ASP A 56 2.40 -19.09 -7.16
N VAL A 57 3.59 -18.49 -7.32
CA VAL A 57 4.63 -19.00 -8.23
C VAL A 57 5.47 -20.11 -7.60
N LEU A 58 5.54 -20.17 -6.27
CA LEU A 58 6.40 -21.12 -5.55
C LEU A 58 6.16 -22.61 -5.90
N PRO A 59 4.92 -23.12 -6.09
CA PRO A 59 4.68 -24.51 -6.49
C PRO A 59 5.31 -24.83 -7.85
N ASP A 60 5.11 -23.98 -8.85
CA ASP A 60 5.65 -24.17 -10.20
C ASP A 60 7.17 -24.11 -10.20
N LEU A 61 7.73 -23.16 -9.44
CA LEU A 61 9.18 -22.97 -9.32
C LEU A 61 9.83 -24.15 -8.58
N THR A 62 9.16 -24.69 -7.57
CA THR A 62 9.60 -25.91 -6.86
C THR A 62 9.53 -27.14 -7.77
N ALA A 63 8.48 -27.26 -8.59
CA ALA A 63 8.36 -28.36 -9.54
C ALA A 63 9.46 -28.30 -10.63
N ALA A 64 9.75 -27.11 -11.14
CA ALA A 64 10.84 -26.89 -12.09
C ALA A 64 12.21 -27.22 -11.48
N TYR A 65 12.46 -26.80 -10.23
CA TYR A 65 13.68 -27.14 -9.50
C TYR A 65 13.86 -28.65 -9.32
N GLU A 66 12.81 -29.37 -8.93
CA GLU A 66 12.86 -30.83 -8.78
C GLU A 66 13.09 -31.55 -10.11
N LEU A 67 12.58 -31.00 -11.22
CA LEU A 67 12.89 -31.52 -12.57
C LEU A 67 14.36 -31.32 -12.90
N GLN A 68 14.89 -30.10 -12.70
CA GLN A 68 16.29 -29.78 -12.98
C GLN A 68 17.26 -30.61 -12.12
N LYS A 69 16.88 -30.90 -10.88
CA LYS A 69 17.62 -31.80 -9.99
C LYS A 69 17.70 -33.22 -10.54
N LYS A 70 16.62 -33.72 -11.14
CA LYS A 70 16.62 -35.02 -11.84
C LYS A 70 17.52 -34.99 -13.08
N ASP A 71 17.48 -33.91 -13.86
CA ASP A 71 18.32 -33.74 -15.04
C ASP A 71 19.82 -33.74 -14.69
N VAL A 72 20.22 -33.02 -13.63
CA VAL A 72 21.60 -33.05 -13.11
C VAL A 72 21.98 -34.46 -12.67
N THR A 73 21.08 -35.15 -11.98
CA THR A 73 21.34 -36.53 -11.51
C THR A 73 21.54 -37.48 -12.69
N GLN A 74 20.71 -37.37 -13.73
CA GLN A 74 20.84 -38.15 -14.96
C GLN A 74 22.14 -37.82 -15.69
N ALA A 75 22.46 -36.54 -15.86
CA ALA A 75 23.68 -36.09 -16.53
C ALA A 75 24.95 -36.60 -15.82
N LYS A 76 24.94 -36.67 -14.49
CA LYS A 76 26.02 -37.27 -13.68
C LYS A 76 26.15 -38.77 -13.90
N GLN A 77 25.03 -39.50 -14.00
CA GLN A 77 25.05 -40.93 -14.31
C GLN A 77 25.62 -41.18 -15.72
N ASP A 78 25.21 -40.37 -16.70
CA ASP A 78 25.73 -40.44 -18.06
C ASP A 78 27.24 -40.15 -18.10
N LEU A 79 27.69 -39.13 -17.35
CA LEU A 79 29.11 -38.81 -17.20
C LEU A 79 29.89 -39.99 -16.60
N GLN A 80 29.36 -40.64 -15.56
CA GLN A 80 29.99 -41.82 -14.97
C GLN A 80 30.12 -42.96 -15.98
N MET A 81 29.09 -43.22 -16.77
CA MET A 81 29.12 -44.23 -17.84
C MET A 81 30.15 -43.89 -18.93
N LEU A 82 30.27 -42.61 -19.31
CA LEU A 82 31.28 -42.15 -20.26
C LEU A 82 32.70 -42.26 -19.69
N HIS A 83 32.89 -41.92 -18.42
CA HIS A 83 34.16 -42.08 -17.72
C HIS A 83 34.60 -43.54 -17.68
N GLU A 84 33.69 -44.47 -17.36
CA GLU A 84 33.97 -45.91 -17.40
C GLU A 84 34.30 -46.40 -18.82
N ALA A 85 33.62 -45.89 -19.85
CA ALA A 85 33.89 -46.24 -21.26
C ALA A 85 35.27 -45.72 -21.72
N SER A 86 35.61 -44.49 -21.33
CA SER A 86 36.92 -43.86 -21.54
C SER A 86 38.03 -44.65 -20.85
N ALA A 87 37.85 -45.00 -19.58
CA ALA A 87 38.78 -45.82 -18.80
C ALA A 87 38.98 -47.23 -19.40
N LYS A 88 37.89 -47.88 -19.86
CA LYS A 88 37.97 -49.17 -20.58
C LYS A 88 38.78 -49.05 -21.88
N SER A 89 38.56 -47.97 -22.64
CA SER A 89 39.30 -47.69 -23.88
C SER A 89 40.78 -47.42 -23.62
N PHE A 90 41.09 -46.70 -22.54
CA PHE A 90 42.46 -46.47 -22.07
C PHE A 90 43.16 -47.78 -21.68
N ALA A 91 42.48 -48.66 -20.95
CA ALA A 91 43.03 -49.96 -20.56
C ALA A 91 43.32 -50.87 -21.78
N GLN A 92 42.52 -50.76 -22.86
CA GLN A 92 42.77 -51.46 -24.12
C GLN A 92 44.00 -50.95 -24.87
N LEU A 93 44.27 -49.64 -24.81
CA LEU A 93 45.48 -49.01 -25.36
C LEU A 93 46.74 -49.33 -24.56
N HIS A 94 46.60 -49.46 -23.25
CA HIS A 94 47.68 -49.73 -22.32
C HIS A 94 47.46 -51.07 -21.59
N PRO A 95 47.48 -52.20 -22.30
CA PRO A 95 47.32 -53.50 -21.67
C PRO A 95 48.42 -53.72 -20.64
N SER A 96 48.04 -54.33 -19.52
CA SER A 96 48.91 -54.63 -18.40
C SER A 96 50.14 -55.43 -18.84
N THR A 97 51.24 -55.36 -18.09
CA THR A 97 52.47 -56.10 -18.37
C THR A 97 52.23 -57.62 -18.49
N ARG A 98 51.20 -58.14 -17.81
CA ARG A 98 50.76 -59.54 -17.87
C ARG A 98 50.09 -59.88 -19.20
N ASP A 99 49.32 -58.97 -19.79
CA ASP A 99 48.66 -59.16 -21.09
C ASP A 99 49.61 -58.99 -22.28
N ARG A 100 50.68 -58.21 -22.11
CA ARG A 100 51.73 -58.03 -23.14
C ARG A 100 52.49 -59.32 -23.44
N LEU A 101 52.66 -60.19 -22.44
CA LEU A 101 53.35 -61.48 -22.60
C LEU A 101 52.57 -62.45 -23.51
N PHE A 102 51.24 -62.32 -23.60
CA PHE A 102 50.39 -63.23 -24.40
C PHE A 102 50.11 -62.73 -25.84
N LYS A 103 50.35 -61.45 -26.17
CA LYS A 103 50.00 -60.85 -27.48
C LYS A 103 51.16 -60.73 -28.47
N LEU A 104 52.26 -61.46 -28.28
CA LEU A 104 53.45 -61.44 -29.14
C LEU A 104 53.27 -62.19 -30.49
N VAL A 105 52.06 -62.25 -31.03
CA VAL A 105 51.77 -62.93 -32.31
C VAL A 105 51.01 -62.00 -33.26
N LYS A 106 51.70 -61.70 -34.36
CA LYS A 106 51.25 -61.27 -35.69
C LYS A 106 51.04 -59.78 -36.02
N SER A 107 51.64 -59.49 -37.17
CA SER A 107 51.63 -58.31 -38.02
C SER A 107 50.23 -57.91 -38.49
N ASN A 108 49.60 -56.98 -37.76
CA ASN A 108 48.69 -55.96 -38.29
C ASN A 108 48.52 -54.80 -37.27
N GLN A 109 49.52 -54.61 -36.41
CA GLN A 109 49.38 -53.86 -35.14
C GLN A 109 49.32 -52.34 -35.31
N GLN A 110 49.79 -51.78 -36.42
CA GLN A 110 49.88 -50.31 -36.58
C GLN A 110 48.49 -49.69 -36.76
N THR A 111 47.73 -50.16 -37.75
CA THR A 111 46.35 -49.71 -38.04
C THR A 111 45.37 -50.04 -36.92
N SER A 112 45.55 -51.17 -36.23
CA SER A 112 44.74 -51.52 -35.06
C SER A 112 44.98 -50.61 -33.85
N LYS A 113 46.23 -50.16 -33.63
CA LYS A 113 46.56 -49.23 -32.54
C LYS A 113 46.08 -47.81 -32.83
N GLU A 114 46.14 -47.40 -34.09
CA GLU A 114 45.67 -46.09 -34.54
C GLU A 114 44.15 -45.97 -34.38
N ASN A 115 43.39 -47.00 -34.80
CA ASN A 115 41.95 -47.08 -34.59
C ASN A 115 41.57 -47.10 -33.10
N GLN A 116 42.33 -47.79 -32.24
CA GLN A 116 42.10 -47.80 -30.79
C GLN A 116 42.39 -46.44 -30.15
N LYS A 117 43.41 -45.72 -30.64
CA LYS A 117 43.77 -44.39 -30.16
C LYS A 117 42.71 -43.37 -30.55
N GLU A 118 42.20 -43.46 -31.76
CA GLU A 118 41.10 -42.63 -32.23
C GLU A 118 39.80 -42.88 -31.43
N ALA A 119 39.48 -44.16 -31.14
CA ALA A 119 38.33 -44.51 -30.30
C ALA A 119 38.44 -43.94 -28.88
N PHE A 120 39.63 -44.00 -28.26
CA PHE A 120 39.87 -43.37 -26.95
C PHE A 120 39.72 -41.85 -27.02
N ASN A 121 40.33 -41.20 -28.01
CA ASN A 121 40.22 -39.74 -28.16
C ASN A 121 38.76 -39.30 -28.34
N GLN A 122 37.96 -40.05 -29.09
CA GLN A 122 36.53 -39.78 -29.25
C GLN A 122 35.74 -40.00 -27.94
N ALA A 123 36.03 -41.07 -27.20
CA ALA A 123 35.38 -41.33 -25.91
C ALA A 123 35.73 -40.26 -24.87
N HIS A 124 37.00 -39.87 -24.79
CA HIS A 124 37.49 -38.82 -23.89
C HIS A 124 36.96 -37.42 -24.28
N ALA A 125 36.80 -37.14 -25.58
CA ALA A 125 36.18 -35.89 -26.03
C ALA A 125 34.70 -35.83 -25.64
N LYS A 126 33.97 -36.94 -25.74
CA LYS A 126 32.56 -37.04 -25.29
C LYS A 126 32.44 -36.87 -23.77
N GLU A 127 33.35 -37.49 -23.01
CA GLU A 127 33.44 -37.34 -21.56
C GLU A 127 33.68 -35.88 -21.17
N ALA A 128 34.66 -35.21 -21.76
CA ALA A 128 34.96 -33.80 -21.50
C ALA A 128 33.79 -32.87 -21.85
N SER A 129 33.09 -33.15 -22.97
CA SER A 129 31.88 -32.40 -23.33
C SER A 129 30.76 -32.58 -22.32
N LYS A 130 30.55 -33.80 -21.82
CA LYS A 130 29.50 -34.09 -20.83
C LYS A 130 29.86 -33.51 -19.45
N LEU A 131 31.14 -33.47 -19.10
CA LEU A 131 31.62 -32.83 -17.87
C LEU A 131 31.22 -31.34 -17.85
N HIS A 132 31.49 -30.62 -18.94
CA HIS A 132 31.11 -29.21 -19.06
C HIS A 132 29.58 -29.01 -19.04
N GLU A 133 28.82 -29.94 -19.60
CA GLU A 133 27.35 -29.92 -19.51
C GLU A 133 26.88 -30.07 -18.04
N VAL A 134 27.45 -31.02 -17.30
CA VAL A 134 27.14 -31.24 -15.88
C VAL A 134 27.49 -30.02 -15.05
N GLU A 135 28.68 -29.43 -15.23
CA GLU A 135 29.08 -28.20 -14.54
C GLU A 135 28.10 -27.03 -14.81
N GLY A 136 27.65 -26.89 -16.07
CA GLY A 136 26.65 -25.89 -16.44
C GLY A 136 25.29 -26.13 -15.78
N LEU A 137 24.82 -27.38 -15.77
CA LEU A 137 23.56 -27.76 -15.14
C LEU A 137 23.62 -27.62 -13.61
N GLU A 138 24.74 -27.95 -12.97
CA GLU A 138 24.96 -27.76 -11.53
C GLU A 138 24.92 -26.28 -11.15
N LYS A 139 25.58 -25.41 -11.93
CA LYS A 139 25.52 -23.97 -11.70
C LYS A 139 24.09 -23.45 -11.80
N ALA A 140 23.36 -23.86 -12.83
CA ALA A 140 21.96 -23.49 -13.00
C ALA A 140 21.07 -24.04 -11.87
N LEU A 141 21.39 -25.22 -11.31
CA LEU A 141 20.66 -25.81 -10.19
C LEU A 141 20.84 -24.99 -8.90
N VAL A 142 22.07 -24.50 -8.64
CA VAL A 142 22.36 -23.64 -7.49
C VAL A 142 21.60 -22.30 -7.60
N GLU A 143 21.54 -21.72 -8.80
CA GLU A 143 20.77 -20.50 -9.06
C GLU A 143 19.26 -20.74 -8.86
N ALA A 144 18.74 -21.87 -9.33
CA ALA A 144 17.34 -22.26 -9.11
C ALA A 144 17.02 -22.50 -7.63
N GLU A 145 17.90 -23.15 -6.87
CA GLU A 145 17.75 -23.37 -5.44
C GLU A 145 17.71 -22.03 -4.67
N ALA A 146 18.60 -21.10 -5.00
CA ALA A 146 18.60 -19.77 -4.41
C ALA A 146 17.28 -19.03 -4.67
N ASN A 147 16.74 -19.13 -5.90
CA ASN A 147 15.47 -18.51 -6.26
C ASN A 147 14.27 -19.14 -5.52
N VAL A 148 14.20 -20.47 -5.44
CA VAL A 148 13.18 -21.17 -4.64
C VAL A 148 13.24 -20.74 -3.19
N ASN A 149 14.45 -20.66 -2.60
CA ASN A 149 14.62 -20.26 -1.20
C ASN A 149 14.22 -18.80 -0.96
N ALA A 150 14.49 -17.89 -1.91
CA ALA A 150 14.02 -16.51 -1.83
C ALA A 150 12.49 -16.43 -1.86
N MET A 151 11.84 -17.16 -2.79
CA MET A 151 10.38 -17.20 -2.89
C MET A 151 9.72 -17.85 -1.67
N LYS A 152 10.32 -18.88 -1.08
CA LYS A 152 9.85 -19.47 0.18
C LYS A 152 9.83 -18.46 1.33
N LYS A 153 10.87 -17.63 1.44
CA LYS A 153 10.94 -16.58 2.47
C LYS A 153 9.83 -15.54 2.29
N LEU A 154 9.59 -15.11 1.05
CA LEU A 154 8.51 -14.16 0.74
C LEU A 154 7.11 -14.77 0.95
N ALA A 155 6.90 -16.01 0.51
CA ALA A 155 5.61 -16.69 0.71
C ALA A 155 5.32 -16.92 2.21
N ALA A 156 6.35 -17.16 3.03
CA ALA A 156 6.20 -17.38 4.47
C ALA A 156 5.63 -16.16 5.21
N ILE A 157 5.87 -14.94 4.72
CA ILE A 157 5.34 -13.71 5.32
C ILE A 157 3.95 -13.33 4.81
N ASN A 158 3.34 -14.09 3.90
CA ASN A 158 2.06 -13.75 3.27
C ASN A 158 0.94 -13.53 4.30
N HIS A 159 0.78 -14.45 5.25
CA HIS A 159 -0.22 -14.29 6.31
C HIS A 159 -0.01 -13.04 7.16
N GLN A 160 1.24 -12.73 7.51
CA GLN A 160 1.56 -11.52 8.27
C GLN A 160 1.32 -10.25 7.44
N ALA A 161 1.70 -10.25 6.15
CA ALA A 161 1.47 -9.13 5.26
C ALA A 161 -0.02 -8.86 5.04
N PHE A 162 -0.83 -9.91 4.94
CA PHE A 162 -2.28 -9.80 4.88
C PHE A 162 -2.88 -9.21 6.17
N ASP A 163 -2.41 -9.66 7.34
CA ASP A 163 -2.85 -9.10 8.62
C ASP A 163 -2.48 -7.62 8.76
N ASN A 164 -1.28 -7.21 8.33
CA ASN A 164 -0.88 -5.81 8.27
C ASN A 164 -1.79 -4.98 7.36
N LEU A 165 -2.08 -5.47 6.16
CA LEU A 165 -2.97 -4.80 5.21
C LEU A 165 -4.38 -4.63 5.80
N ARG A 166 -4.92 -5.68 6.41
CA ARG A 166 -6.23 -5.65 7.07
C ARG A 166 -6.26 -4.61 8.20
N PHE A 167 -5.20 -4.55 9.01
CA PHE A 167 -5.09 -3.57 10.08
C PHE A 167 -5.13 -2.14 9.53
N VAL A 168 -4.23 -1.79 8.60
CA VAL A 168 -4.14 -0.43 8.04
C VAL A 168 -5.45 -0.03 7.34
N PHE A 169 -6.10 -0.96 6.66
CA PHE A 169 -7.41 -0.72 6.06
C PHE A 169 -8.48 -0.39 7.12
N SER A 170 -8.51 -1.13 8.23
CA SER A 170 -9.46 -0.91 9.32
C SER A 170 -9.23 0.42 10.03
N GLU A 171 -7.97 0.81 10.24
CA GLU A 171 -7.60 2.09 10.84
C GLU A 171 -8.04 3.26 9.94
N ARG A 172 -7.78 3.17 8.63
CA ARG A 172 -8.21 4.19 7.66
C ARG A 172 -9.73 4.31 7.57
N ALA A 173 -10.46 3.20 7.70
CA ALA A 173 -11.92 3.23 7.73
C ALA A 173 -12.44 3.89 9.02
N ALA A 174 -11.80 3.63 10.16
CA ALA A 174 -12.15 4.25 11.44
C ALA A 174 -11.88 5.76 11.46
N THR A 175 -10.75 6.21 10.92
CA THR A 175 -10.43 7.64 10.81
C THR A 175 -11.39 8.37 9.86
N ALA A 176 -11.70 7.79 8.69
CA ALA A 176 -12.68 8.37 7.78
C ALA A 176 -14.08 8.46 8.40
N ALA A 177 -14.50 7.44 9.16
CA ALA A 177 -15.76 7.49 9.90
C ALA A 177 -15.76 8.57 10.99
N HIS A 178 -14.63 8.75 11.69
CA HIS A 178 -14.47 9.79 12.70
C HIS A 178 -14.49 11.20 12.09
N GLU A 179 -13.79 11.42 10.99
CA GLU A 179 -13.81 12.69 10.24
C GLU A 179 -15.20 13.03 9.72
N SER A 180 -15.94 12.04 9.21
CA SER A 180 -17.32 12.24 8.77
C SER A 180 -18.26 12.63 9.92
N LEU A 181 -18.02 12.09 11.12
CA LEU A 181 -18.82 12.43 12.31
C LEU A 181 -18.53 13.87 12.76
N LEU A 182 -17.26 14.27 12.82
CA LEU A 182 -16.86 15.64 13.15
C LEU A 182 -17.39 16.67 12.15
N LEU A 183 -17.42 16.33 10.86
CA LEU A 183 -18.03 17.17 9.83
C LEU A 183 -19.54 17.35 10.06
N GLY A 184 -20.25 16.27 10.40
CA GLY A 184 -21.67 16.35 10.73
C GLY A 184 -21.96 17.23 11.95
N GLU A 185 -21.14 17.13 13.00
CA GLU A 185 -21.22 18.00 14.19
C GLU A 185 -20.97 19.47 13.82
N ALA A 186 -19.95 19.75 13.00
CA ALA A 186 -19.65 21.11 12.55
C ALA A 186 -20.76 21.72 11.67
N GLU A 187 -21.41 20.93 10.81
CA GLU A 187 -22.56 21.35 10.02
C GLU A 187 -23.76 21.72 10.91
N GLU A 188 -24.01 20.94 11.97
CA GLU A 188 -25.08 21.23 12.93
C GLU A 188 -24.82 22.53 13.69
N GLU A 189 -23.58 22.77 14.14
CA GLU A 189 -23.20 24.03 14.80
C GLU A 189 -23.40 25.24 13.90
N LEU A 190 -23.05 25.13 12.61
CA LEU A 190 -23.24 26.20 11.64
C LEU A 190 -24.73 26.52 11.45
N LEU A 191 -25.58 25.50 11.35
CA LEU A 191 -27.04 25.67 11.27
C LEU A 191 -27.59 26.39 12.51
N GLN A 192 -27.11 26.02 13.71
CA GLN A 192 -27.52 26.70 14.95
C GLN A 192 -27.04 28.16 14.99
N ALA A 193 -25.81 28.43 14.58
CA ALA A 193 -25.27 29.78 14.48
C ALA A 193 -26.08 30.64 13.49
N ASN A 194 -26.46 30.08 12.35
CA ASN A 194 -27.28 30.79 11.36
C ASN A 194 -28.66 31.14 11.92
N ARG A 195 -29.32 30.22 12.65
CA ARG A 195 -30.59 30.50 13.35
C ARG A 195 -30.45 31.63 14.37
N ARG A 196 -29.34 31.70 15.11
CA ARG A 196 -29.06 32.79 16.06
C ARG A 196 -28.91 34.13 15.33
N VAL A 197 -28.21 34.15 14.19
CA VAL A 197 -28.06 35.36 13.37
C VAL A 197 -29.41 35.83 12.83
N GLU A 198 -30.25 34.93 12.32
CA GLU A 198 -31.61 35.26 11.88
C GLU A 198 -32.44 35.87 13.02
N ALA A 199 -32.40 35.28 14.21
CA ALA A 199 -33.07 35.80 15.40
C ALA A 199 -32.55 37.20 15.78
N SER A 200 -31.23 37.40 15.78
CA SER A 200 -30.61 38.71 16.00
C SER A 200 -31.04 39.73 14.93
N GLN A 201 -31.15 39.33 13.66
CA GLN A 201 -31.58 40.21 12.58
C GLN A 201 -33.05 40.66 12.77
N VAL A 202 -33.92 39.75 13.22
CA VAL A 202 -35.31 40.11 13.58
C VAL A 202 -35.34 41.09 14.74
N ALA A 203 -34.53 40.87 15.78
CA ALA A 203 -34.43 41.79 16.92
C ALA A 203 -33.98 43.19 16.47
N VAL A 204 -32.95 43.28 15.62
CA VAL A 204 -32.47 44.56 15.06
C VAL A 204 -33.55 45.25 14.23
N LYS A 205 -34.29 44.51 13.38
CA LYS A 205 -35.42 45.06 12.61
C LYS A 205 -36.50 45.61 13.53
N ASN A 206 -36.82 44.91 14.61
CA ASN A 206 -37.80 45.38 15.61
C ASN A 206 -37.31 46.63 16.35
N MET A 207 -36.04 46.68 16.75
CA MET A 207 -35.44 47.87 17.35
C MET A 207 -35.44 49.07 16.38
N ALA A 208 -35.17 48.84 15.10
CA ALA A 208 -35.24 49.88 14.07
C ALA A 208 -36.66 50.42 13.90
N ARG A 209 -37.68 49.56 13.92
CA ARG A 209 -39.10 49.97 13.92
C ARG A 209 -39.44 50.78 15.17
N ALA A 210 -39.03 50.32 16.35
CA ALA A 210 -39.24 51.03 17.60
C ALA A 210 -38.60 52.43 17.58
N LYS A 211 -37.39 52.55 17.04
CA LYS A 211 -36.71 53.85 16.85
C LYS A 211 -37.53 54.81 16.00
N ILE A 212 -38.10 54.35 14.88
CA ILE A 212 -38.96 55.17 14.02
C ILE A 212 -40.19 55.65 14.80
N THR A 213 -40.86 54.75 15.54
CA THR A 213 -42.01 55.10 16.38
C THR A 213 -41.65 56.15 17.44
N VAL A 214 -40.50 55.99 18.10
CA VAL A 214 -40.02 56.96 19.10
C VAL A 214 -39.74 58.32 18.45
N GLN A 215 -39.12 58.35 17.27
CA GLN A 215 -38.89 59.59 16.53
C GLN A 215 -40.20 60.29 16.15
N HIS A 216 -41.21 59.54 15.70
CA HIS A 216 -42.55 60.09 15.41
C HIS A 216 -43.23 60.63 16.67
N ALA A 217 -43.17 59.89 17.78
CA ALA A 217 -43.74 60.33 19.05
C ALA A 217 -43.05 61.60 19.56
N GLN A 218 -41.72 61.66 19.47
CA GLN A 218 -40.95 62.85 19.84
C GLN A 218 -41.35 64.06 18.98
N HIS A 219 -41.46 63.89 17.66
CA HIS A 219 -41.91 64.96 16.77
C HIS A 219 -43.33 65.45 17.10
N TYR A 220 -44.24 64.52 17.44
CA TYR A 220 -45.59 64.87 17.88
C TYR A 220 -45.58 65.67 19.18
N PHE A 221 -44.83 65.22 20.20
CA PHE A 221 -44.72 65.93 21.47
C PHE A 221 -44.08 67.31 21.31
N ASP A 222 -43.00 67.43 20.54
CA ASP A 222 -42.37 68.73 20.24
C ASP A 222 -43.34 69.69 19.55
N SER A 223 -44.16 69.19 18.63
CA SER A 223 -45.18 69.98 17.93
C SER A 223 -46.32 70.39 18.88
N ALA A 224 -46.77 69.49 19.75
CA ALA A 224 -47.78 69.77 20.76
C ALA A 224 -47.30 70.84 21.76
N ILE A 225 -46.05 70.73 22.25
CA ILE A 225 -45.43 71.72 23.13
C ILE A 225 -45.38 73.09 22.45
N LYS A 226 -44.85 73.17 21.22
CA LYS A 226 -44.81 74.44 20.46
C LYS A 226 -46.21 75.05 20.27
N THR A 227 -47.22 74.23 20.05
CA THR A 227 -48.61 74.69 19.90
C THR A 227 -49.16 75.20 21.23
N CYS A 228 -48.91 74.51 22.33
CA CYS A 228 -49.26 74.97 23.68
C CYS A 228 -48.58 76.31 24.02
N ASP A 229 -47.29 76.45 23.73
CA ASP A 229 -46.55 77.71 23.93
C ASP A 229 -47.12 78.84 23.08
N ALA A 230 -47.43 78.56 21.81
CA ALA A 230 -48.06 79.54 20.92
C ALA A 230 -49.45 79.99 21.43
N VAL A 231 -50.27 79.05 21.93
CA VAL A 231 -51.58 79.36 22.52
C VAL A 231 -51.41 80.17 23.81
N GLN A 232 -50.50 79.78 24.71
CA GLN A 232 -50.19 80.54 25.93
C GLN A 232 -49.70 81.98 25.64
N GLY A 233 -49.04 82.21 24.51
CA GLY A 233 -48.64 83.55 24.06
C GLY A 233 -49.81 84.48 23.69
N THR A 234 -50.99 83.93 23.42
CA THR A 234 -52.20 84.69 23.03
C THR A 234 -53.03 85.16 24.24
N PRO A 235 -53.83 86.25 24.11
CA PRO A 235 -54.71 86.72 25.19
C PRO A 235 -55.75 85.66 25.64
N LEU A 236 -56.25 84.86 24.70
CA LEU A 236 -57.23 83.80 24.98
C LEU A 236 -56.57 82.62 25.71
N GLY A 237 -55.36 82.22 25.33
CA GLY A 237 -54.63 81.15 26.01
C GLY A 237 -54.15 81.54 27.41
N ARG A 238 -53.74 82.80 27.64
CA ARG A 238 -53.45 83.30 29.01
C ARG A 238 -54.67 83.21 29.93
N ALA A 239 -55.87 83.50 29.41
CA ALA A 239 -57.11 83.39 30.18
C ALA A 239 -57.48 81.94 30.52
N LEU A 240 -57.19 80.98 29.64
CA LEU A 240 -57.41 79.55 29.89
C LEU A 240 -56.45 78.98 30.94
N VAL A 241 -55.16 79.35 30.91
CA VAL A 241 -54.18 78.85 31.90
C VAL A 241 -54.50 79.37 33.31
N MET A 242 -54.85 80.66 33.45
CA MET A 242 -55.26 81.23 34.74
C MET A 242 -56.58 80.65 35.30
N GLY A 243 -57.36 79.94 34.49
CA GLY A 243 -58.58 79.25 34.92
C GLY A 243 -58.41 77.76 35.24
N MET A 244 -57.23 77.17 34.98
CA MET A 244 -57.00 75.71 34.99
C MET A 244 -56.05 75.20 36.09
N ASP A 245 -55.75 76.01 37.11
CA ASP A 245 -54.79 75.67 38.19
C ASP A 245 -55.11 74.36 38.96
N ASN A 246 -56.31 73.79 38.80
CA ASN A 246 -56.75 72.59 39.52
C ASN A 246 -57.00 71.34 38.64
N GLY A 247 -56.88 71.42 37.30
CA GLY A 247 -57.44 70.39 36.42
C GLY A 247 -56.49 69.29 35.91
N TRP A 248 -55.21 69.60 35.72
CA TRP A 248 -54.28 68.67 35.05
C TRP A 248 -53.62 67.65 35.99
N SER A 249 -53.57 67.96 37.30
CA SER A 249 -52.86 67.12 38.28
C SER A 249 -53.60 65.82 38.63
N GLU A 250 -54.91 65.71 38.35
CA GLU A 250 -55.70 64.49 38.63
C GLU A 250 -55.59 63.43 37.52
N MET A 251 -55.35 63.81 36.26
CA MET A 251 -55.27 62.83 35.15
C MET A 251 -53.98 62.00 35.18
N ALA A 252 -52.89 62.53 35.74
CA ALA A 252 -51.62 61.80 35.87
C ALA A 252 -51.64 60.70 36.96
N ARG A 253 -52.56 60.77 37.94
CA ARG A 253 -52.64 59.81 39.04
C ARG A 253 -53.38 58.51 38.70
N ASN A 254 -54.16 58.48 37.61
CA ASN A 254 -55.01 57.34 37.26
C ASN A 254 -54.43 56.38 36.22
N GLN A 255 -53.16 56.53 35.81
CA GLN A 255 -52.51 55.58 34.90
C GLN A 255 -51.66 54.56 35.68
N ASN A 256 -52.33 53.65 36.39
CA ASN A 256 -51.73 52.40 36.85
C ASN A 256 -51.53 51.47 35.63
N TYR A 257 -50.37 51.56 34.98
CA TYR A 257 -49.94 50.52 34.05
C TYR A 257 -49.55 49.27 34.85
N LYS A 258 -50.46 48.29 34.91
CA LYS A 258 -50.08 46.89 35.15
C LYS A 258 -49.32 46.41 33.92
N GLY A 259 -47.99 46.47 33.99
CA GLY A 259 -47.12 45.78 33.04
C GLY A 259 -47.02 44.32 33.43
N ASP A 260 -47.83 43.47 32.81
CA ASP A 260 -47.53 42.04 32.73
C ASP A 260 -46.34 41.89 31.78
N ILE A 261 -45.19 41.52 32.34
CA ILE A 261 -44.00 41.12 31.58
C ILE A 261 -44.08 39.60 31.42
N ILE A 262 -44.25 39.14 30.18
CA ILE A 262 -43.90 37.79 29.72
C ILE A 262 -42.77 37.95 28.71
#